data_AF-A0A369UHK8-F1
#
_entry.id   AF-A0A369UHK8-F1
#
_cell.length_a   1.000
_cell.length_b   1.000
_cell.length_c   1.000
_cell.angle_alpha   90.00
_cell.angle_beta   90.00
_cell.angle_gamma   90.00
#
_symmetry.space_group_name_H-M   'P 1'
#
loop_
_entity.id
_entity.type
_entity.pdbx_description
1 polymer ?
#
loop_
_entity_poly.entity_id
_entity_poly.type
_entity_poly.pdbx_seq_one_letter_code
_entity_poly.pdbx_strand_id
1 'polypeptide(L)'
;MRNNRRHLAWIGASMLVALSTLGFASNPVHAAESIQPEAVITTVGTLDANLRPPGVPGDFVITPNGYFSAACVQLVQADEKVHTDGRIERADGAIRKPATCTQPHYTSGGMRVEPNGAVTAPFGYKSTVPSYSGWVLYTSYSSNKAIGRIVANWTVPAAPTSAGSQVVYFFPGLEQLPNVQSILQPVLGWNGYNDKAWTMASWNCCVSGTTYHSSPIKVSKGDKLLGDTYSTCAPGVSCSVWAIVSTDTTNGRSTTLRTNPYNTLNWVFGGVLEAYGIGTCSQYAGSPINYTNIKVYDINNVQVASPPWQGTNVIGSGSPQCNYHIAATASTATLSY
;
A
#
# COMPACT_ATOMS: atom_id res chain seq x y z
N MET A 1 72.71 -53.07 41.26
CA MET A 1 74.09 -53.30 40.75
C MET A 1 74.40 -52.24 39.70
N ARG A 2 75.69 -51.94 39.43
CA ARG A 2 76.30 -51.15 38.31
C ARG A 2 75.34 -50.67 37.19
N ASN A 3 75.42 -49.49 36.56
CA ASN A 3 76.45 -48.42 36.47
C ASN A 3 75.76 -47.18 35.82
N ASN A 4 76.28 -45.94 35.72
CA ASN A 4 77.50 -45.25 36.20
C ASN A 4 77.19 -43.71 36.30
N ARG A 5 78.18 -42.86 36.66
CA ARG A 5 78.17 -41.39 36.44
C ARG A 5 78.92 -41.02 35.14
N ARG A 6 78.58 -39.87 34.50
CA ARG A 6 79.48 -38.70 34.29
C ARG A 6 79.08 -37.77 33.11
N HIS A 7 78.93 -36.47 33.42
CA HIS A 7 79.43 -35.28 32.66
C HIS A 7 78.88 -35.00 31.22
N LEU A 8 78.87 -33.77 30.67
CA LEU A 8 79.21 -32.42 31.16
C LEU A 8 78.41 -31.34 30.37
N ALA A 9 78.43 -30.11 30.90
CA ALA A 9 78.45 -28.81 30.21
C ALA A 9 77.24 -28.31 29.37
N TRP A 10 76.80 -27.10 29.74
CA TRP A 10 76.09 -26.15 28.88
C TRP A 10 76.96 -25.64 27.72
N ILE A 11 76.35 -25.44 26.55
CA ILE A 11 76.60 -24.28 25.67
C ILE A 11 75.22 -23.76 25.23
N GLY A 12 75.03 -22.45 25.23
CA GLY A 12 73.73 -21.81 24.95
C GLY A 12 73.61 -21.19 23.55
N ALA A 13 72.60 -20.33 23.42
CA ALA A 13 72.24 -19.50 22.27
C ALA A 13 71.56 -20.18 21.07
N SER A 14 70.24 -19.97 20.96
CA SER A 14 69.65 -19.32 19.77
C SER A 14 68.32 -18.68 20.14
N MET A 15 68.14 -17.41 19.79
CA MET A 15 66.89 -16.68 20.02
C MET A 15 65.82 -17.12 19.01
N LEU A 16 64.60 -17.36 19.48
CA LEU A 16 63.41 -17.37 18.63
C LEU A 16 62.45 -16.28 19.13
N VAL A 17 62.44 -15.16 18.41
CA VAL A 17 61.42 -14.12 18.56
C VAL A 17 60.17 -14.60 17.84
N ALA A 18 59.19 -15.08 18.59
CA ALA A 18 57.88 -15.43 18.05
C ALA A 18 57.06 -14.15 17.83
N LEU A 19 56.93 -13.73 16.57
CA LEU A 19 56.04 -12.62 16.20
C LEU A 19 54.58 -13.07 16.32
N SER A 20 53.88 -12.58 17.35
CA SER A 20 52.45 -12.85 17.56
C SER A 20 51.60 -12.04 16.57
N THR A 21 51.11 -12.69 15.51
CA THR A 21 50.13 -12.07 14.60
C THR A 21 48.76 -12.02 15.26
N LEU A 22 48.36 -10.83 15.73
CA LEU A 22 46.99 -10.53 16.10
C LEU A 22 46.09 -10.58 14.84
N GLY A 23 45.40 -11.71 14.66
CA GLY A 23 44.35 -11.84 13.67
C GLY A 23 43.14 -11.01 14.08
N PHE A 24 42.99 -9.82 13.50
CA PHE A 24 41.79 -9.01 13.68
C PHE A 24 40.56 -9.76 13.13
N ALA A 25 39.59 -10.04 14.00
CA ALA A 25 38.28 -10.52 13.57
C ALA A 25 37.58 -9.39 12.80
N SER A 26 37.57 -9.50 11.47
CA SER A 26 36.77 -8.62 10.62
C SER A 26 35.29 -8.94 10.83
N ASN A 27 34.59 -8.10 11.57
CA ASN A 27 33.12 -8.10 11.58
C ASN A 27 32.62 -8.00 10.13
N PRO A 28 31.54 -8.73 9.76
CA PRO A 28 30.91 -8.52 8.46
C PRO A 28 30.36 -7.09 8.45
N VAL A 29 31.01 -6.22 7.69
CA VAL A 29 30.44 -4.91 7.35
C VAL A 29 29.13 -5.19 6.64
N HIS A 30 28.01 -4.70 7.19
CA HIS A 30 26.74 -4.71 6.48
C HIS A 30 26.98 -4.08 5.10
N ALA A 31 26.81 -4.88 4.05
CA ALA A 31 26.81 -4.35 2.69
C ALA A 31 25.73 -3.27 2.65
N ALA A 32 26.14 -2.03 2.36
CA ALA A 32 25.20 -0.93 2.21
C ALA A 32 24.19 -1.34 1.14
N GLU A 33 22.93 -1.47 1.54
CA GLU A 33 21.84 -1.82 0.65
C GLU A 33 21.83 -0.77 -0.47
N SER A 34 22.06 -1.23 -1.70
CA SER A 34 22.23 -0.31 -2.83
C SER A 34 20.95 0.50 -2.96
N ILE A 35 21.08 1.83 -2.94
CA ILE A 35 19.95 2.76 -3.04
C ILE A 35 19.21 2.43 -4.35
N GLN A 36 18.11 1.68 -4.23
CA GLN A 36 17.18 1.47 -5.32
C GLN A 36 16.66 2.84 -5.74
N PRO A 37 16.55 3.15 -7.04
CA PRO A 37 15.88 4.36 -7.47
C PRO A 37 14.48 4.41 -6.84
N GLU A 38 14.14 5.55 -6.24
CA GLU A 38 12.83 5.73 -5.62
C GLU A 38 11.73 5.47 -6.66
N ALA A 39 10.76 4.63 -6.31
CA ALA A 39 9.79 4.12 -7.27
C ALA A 39 8.89 5.27 -7.76
N VAL A 40 9.02 5.64 -9.04
CA VAL A 40 8.33 6.79 -9.62
C VAL A 40 6.87 6.45 -9.89
N ILE A 41 5.95 7.05 -9.13
CA ILE A 41 4.50 6.85 -9.31
C ILE A 41 4.07 7.35 -10.68
N THR A 42 3.17 6.61 -11.34
CA THR A 42 2.65 6.93 -12.68
C THR A 42 1.99 8.31 -12.70
N THR A 43 2.32 9.14 -13.69
CA THR A 43 1.74 10.48 -13.85
C THR A 43 0.56 10.49 -14.82
N VAL A 44 -0.38 11.42 -14.63
CA VAL A 44 -1.55 11.64 -15.53
C VAL A 44 -1.10 11.88 -16.98
N GLY A 45 0.05 12.50 -17.17
CA GLY A 45 0.67 12.76 -18.46
C GLY A 45 1.09 11.52 -19.24
N THR A 46 1.19 10.33 -18.62
CA THR A 46 1.44 9.08 -19.35
C THR A 46 0.17 8.45 -19.94
N LEU A 47 -1.02 8.79 -19.41
CA LEU A 47 -2.29 8.29 -19.92
C LEU A 47 -2.55 8.78 -21.35
N ASP A 48 -3.28 7.99 -22.15
CA ASP A 48 -3.79 8.44 -23.45
C ASP A 48 -4.60 9.73 -23.28
N ALA A 49 -4.39 10.71 -24.15
CA ALA A 49 -4.95 12.06 -23.99
C ALA A 49 -6.49 12.07 -23.85
N ASN A 50 -7.18 11.17 -24.55
CA ASN A 50 -8.65 11.02 -24.51
C ASN A 50 -9.17 10.30 -23.25
N LEU A 51 -8.28 9.71 -22.45
CA LEU A 51 -8.60 9.00 -21.22
C LEU A 51 -8.15 9.77 -19.96
N ARG A 52 -7.63 11.00 -20.13
CA ARG A 52 -7.25 11.88 -19.02
C ARG A 52 -8.50 12.57 -18.44
N PRO A 53 -8.62 12.67 -17.11
CA PRO A 53 -9.67 13.45 -16.46
C PRO A 53 -9.53 14.95 -16.84
N PRO A 54 -10.64 15.65 -17.16
CA PRO A 54 -10.58 17.08 -17.45
C PRO A 54 -10.06 17.91 -16.26
N GLY A 55 -9.12 18.83 -16.52
CA GLY A 55 -8.65 19.81 -15.53
C GLY A 55 -7.60 19.32 -14.52
N VAL A 56 -7.18 18.05 -14.58
CA VAL A 56 -6.07 17.51 -13.77
C VAL A 56 -4.74 17.76 -14.49
N PRO A 57 -3.71 18.32 -13.82
CA PRO A 57 -2.40 18.55 -14.43
C PRO A 57 -1.69 17.25 -14.82
N GLY A 58 -0.91 17.27 -15.91
CA GLY A 58 -0.21 16.09 -16.43
C GLY A 58 0.98 15.62 -15.59
N ASP A 59 1.51 16.47 -14.72
CA ASP A 59 2.58 16.18 -13.76
C ASP A 59 2.06 15.62 -12.43
N PHE A 60 0.74 15.59 -12.21
CA PHE A 60 0.14 14.93 -11.05
C PHE A 60 0.29 13.41 -11.17
N VAL A 61 0.49 12.76 -10.04
CA VAL A 61 0.61 11.31 -9.91
C VAL A 61 -0.74 10.66 -9.61
N ILE A 62 -0.92 9.46 -10.15
CA ILE A 62 -2.10 8.61 -9.99
C ILE A 62 -1.91 7.77 -8.72
N THR A 63 -2.89 7.80 -7.82
CA THR A 63 -2.84 7.09 -6.53
C THR A 63 -4.16 6.31 -6.35
N PRO A 64 -4.24 5.34 -5.42
CA PRO A 64 -5.50 4.65 -5.09
C PRO A 64 -6.46 5.54 -4.26
N ASN A 65 -6.40 6.85 -4.50
CA ASN A 65 -7.14 7.91 -3.81
C ASN A 65 -7.49 9.10 -4.72
N GLY A 66 -7.26 8.98 -6.03
CA GLY A 66 -7.31 10.10 -6.99
C GLY A 66 -5.93 10.62 -7.36
N TYR A 67 -5.85 11.90 -7.72
CA TYR A 67 -4.67 12.51 -8.33
C TYR A 67 -4.05 13.59 -7.44
N PHE A 68 -2.74 13.49 -7.21
CA PHE A 68 -2.01 14.35 -6.29
C PHE A 68 -0.80 14.98 -6.98
N SER A 69 -0.40 16.17 -6.54
CA SER A 69 0.98 16.61 -6.80
C SER A 69 1.94 15.60 -6.17
N ALA A 70 3.03 15.23 -6.86
CA ALA A 70 4.01 14.29 -6.32
C ALA A 70 4.58 14.74 -4.96
N ALA A 71 4.68 16.06 -4.72
CA ALA A 71 5.10 16.62 -3.43
C ALA A 71 4.12 16.34 -2.26
N CYS A 72 2.88 15.93 -2.58
CA CYS A 72 1.83 15.57 -1.62
C CYS A 72 1.64 14.07 -1.41
N VAL A 73 2.46 13.27 -2.09
CA VAL A 73 2.57 11.84 -1.83
C VAL A 73 3.80 11.60 -0.99
N GLN A 74 3.64 10.93 0.15
CA GLN A 74 4.69 10.74 1.14
C GLN A 74 4.97 9.26 1.35
N LEU A 75 6.14 8.81 0.90
CA LEU A 75 6.70 7.54 1.32
C LEU A 75 6.92 7.55 2.84
N VAL A 76 6.59 6.46 3.52
CA VAL A 76 6.81 6.20 4.95
C VAL A 76 7.59 4.89 5.06
N GLN A 77 8.75 4.94 5.71
CA GLN A 77 9.62 3.78 5.85
C GLN A 77 9.08 2.77 6.89
N ALA A 78 9.60 1.53 6.85
CA ALA A 78 9.11 0.45 7.72
C ALA A 78 9.37 0.68 9.22
N ASP A 79 10.35 1.53 9.57
CA ASP A 79 10.69 1.98 10.92
C ASP A 79 9.99 3.31 11.31
N GLU A 80 9.22 3.90 10.41
CA GLU A 80 8.48 5.14 10.63
C GLU A 80 7.01 4.91 11.04
N LYS A 81 6.40 5.93 11.65
CA LYS A 81 4.95 6.03 11.89
C LYS A 81 4.44 7.45 11.66
N VAL A 82 3.24 7.58 11.08
CA VAL A 82 2.54 8.85 10.87
C VAL A 82 1.64 9.17 12.07
N HIS A 83 1.77 10.37 12.61
CA HIS A 83 0.93 10.92 13.69
C HIS A 83 -0.32 11.62 13.15
N THR A 84 -1.29 11.92 14.02
CA THR A 84 -2.53 12.65 13.68
C THR A 84 -2.29 14.03 13.06
N ASP A 85 -1.17 14.68 13.38
CA ASP A 85 -0.76 15.97 12.83
C ASP A 85 0.13 15.86 11.58
N GLY A 86 0.27 14.65 11.03
CA GLY A 86 1.09 14.36 9.85
C GLY A 86 2.59 14.29 10.11
N ARG A 87 3.08 14.55 11.34
CA ARG A 87 4.50 14.32 11.66
C ARG A 87 4.83 12.83 11.49
N ILE A 88 6.03 12.57 10.97
CA ILE A 88 6.52 11.21 10.76
C ILE A 88 7.71 11.01 11.70
N GLU A 89 7.58 10.04 12.60
CA GLU A 89 8.57 9.70 13.63
C GLU A 89 9.21 8.35 13.28
N ARG A 90 10.55 8.32 13.22
CA ARG A 90 11.37 7.11 13.07
C ARG A 90 11.52 6.37 14.41
N ALA A 91 11.95 5.11 14.34
CA ALA A 91 12.16 4.26 15.53
C ALA A 91 13.21 4.79 16.51
N ASP A 92 14.14 5.65 16.06
CA ASP A 92 15.12 6.38 16.89
C ASP A 92 14.54 7.63 17.59
N GLY A 93 13.26 7.93 17.37
CA GLY A 93 12.57 9.13 17.87
C GLY A 93 12.79 10.38 17.01
N ALA A 94 13.55 10.31 15.91
CA ALA A 94 13.76 11.45 15.02
C ALA A 94 12.49 11.75 14.21
N ILE A 95 12.07 13.02 14.23
CA ILE A 95 10.85 13.48 13.57
C ILE A 95 11.18 14.26 12.31
N ARG A 96 10.56 13.90 11.18
CA ARG A 96 10.44 14.77 10.01
C ARG A 96 9.05 15.40 9.95
N LYS A 97 9.01 16.65 9.49
CA LYS A 97 7.76 17.42 9.35
C LYS A 97 6.89 16.82 8.23
N PRO A 98 5.55 16.94 8.31
CA PRO A 98 4.68 16.64 7.18
C PRO A 98 5.07 17.46 5.95
N ALA A 99 4.79 16.94 4.77
CA ALA A 99 4.76 17.77 3.57
C ALA A 99 3.66 18.84 3.73
N THR A 100 4.01 20.12 3.52
CA THR A 100 3.03 21.20 3.54
C THR A 100 2.28 21.23 2.22
N CYS A 101 1.24 20.40 2.11
CA CYS A 101 0.37 20.35 0.93
C CYS A 101 -0.44 21.63 0.75
N THR A 102 0.09 22.53 -0.06
CA THR A 102 -0.57 23.76 -0.50
C THR A 102 -1.28 23.60 -1.85
N GLN A 103 -1.02 22.50 -2.55
CA GLN A 103 -1.62 22.21 -3.85
C GLN A 103 -2.96 21.48 -3.66
N PRO A 104 -3.94 21.70 -4.55
CA PRO A 104 -5.13 20.86 -4.61
C PRO A 104 -4.75 19.41 -4.89
N HIS A 105 -5.65 18.50 -4.57
CA HIS A 105 -5.72 17.20 -5.22
C HIS A 105 -7.00 17.14 -6.06
N TYR A 106 -7.16 16.06 -6.83
CA TYR A 106 -8.36 15.84 -7.62
C TYR A 106 -8.92 14.47 -7.32
N THR A 107 -10.24 14.38 -7.19
CA THR A 107 -10.92 13.07 -7.13
C THR A 107 -10.67 12.30 -8.42
N SER A 108 -10.93 11.00 -8.40
CA SER A 108 -10.84 10.15 -9.59
C SER A 108 -11.70 10.64 -10.76
N GLY A 109 -12.84 11.28 -10.50
CA GLY A 109 -13.66 11.96 -11.53
C GLY A 109 -13.12 13.31 -12.02
N GLY A 110 -11.94 13.75 -11.57
CA GLY A 110 -11.36 15.05 -11.92
C GLY A 110 -11.97 16.26 -11.19
N MET A 111 -12.77 16.05 -10.14
CA MET A 111 -13.24 17.16 -9.31
C MET A 111 -12.11 17.69 -8.44
N ARG A 112 -11.90 19.00 -8.44
CA ARG A 112 -10.81 19.63 -7.69
C ARG A 112 -11.16 19.72 -6.21
N VAL A 113 -10.22 19.35 -5.34
CA VAL A 113 -10.36 19.39 -3.89
C VAL A 113 -9.19 20.18 -3.31
N GLU A 114 -9.49 21.32 -2.69
CA GLU A 114 -8.48 22.17 -2.05
C GLU A 114 -7.95 21.52 -0.76
N PRO A 115 -6.76 21.91 -0.25
CA PRO A 115 -6.16 21.33 0.95
C PRO A 115 -7.02 21.37 2.23
N ASN A 116 -8.01 22.28 2.28
CA ASN A 116 -8.97 22.41 3.37
C ASN A 116 -10.23 21.53 3.20
N GLY A 117 -10.28 20.68 2.17
CA GLY A 117 -11.42 19.82 1.85
C GLY A 117 -12.53 20.48 1.01
N ALA A 118 -12.38 21.75 0.62
CA ALA A 118 -13.38 22.41 -0.22
C ALA A 118 -13.35 21.84 -1.65
N VAL A 119 -14.48 21.30 -2.11
CA VAL A 119 -14.64 20.71 -3.44
C VAL A 119 -15.14 21.75 -4.42
N THR A 120 -14.46 21.89 -5.57
CA THR A 120 -14.87 22.75 -6.69
C THR A 120 -15.06 21.90 -7.95
N ALA A 121 -16.27 21.88 -8.49
CA ALA A 121 -16.54 21.24 -9.78
C ALA A 121 -15.96 22.08 -10.94
N PRO A 122 -15.36 21.46 -11.98
CA PRO A 122 -14.96 22.19 -13.19
C PRO A 122 -16.16 22.88 -13.84
N PHE A 123 -15.99 24.12 -14.30
CA PHE A 123 -17.06 24.86 -14.95
C PHE A 123 -17.51 24.14 -16.23
N GLY A 124 -18.78 23.76 -16.31
CA GLY A 124 -19.31 22.98 -17.43
C GLY A 124 -19.03 21.47 -17.38
N TYR A 125 -18.66 20.90 -16.22
CA TYR A 125 -18.51 19.45 -16.04
C TYR A 125 -19.79 18.68 -16.42
N LYS A 126 -19.81 18.15 -17.65
CA LYS A 126 -20.68 17.06 -18.06
C LYS A 126 -19.82 15.82 -18.17
N SER A 127 -20.12 14.81 -17.36
CA SER A 127 -19.48 13.50 -17.46
C SER A 127 -19.97 12.79 -18.72
N THR A 128 -19.44 13.17 -19.88
CA THR A 128 -19.64 12.49 -21.16
C THR A 128 -18.55 11.42 -21.28
N VAL A 129 -18.89 10.17 -20.96
CA VAL A 129 -17.91 9.12 -20.67
C VAL A 129 -17.78 8.08 -21.80
N PRO A 130 -16.71 8.13 -22.60
CA PRO A 130 -16.15 6.97 -23.29
C PRO A 130 -15.20 6.14 -22.40
N SER A 131 -14.67 6.72 -21.32
CA SER A 131 -13.45 6.27 -20.61
C SER A 131 -13.54 6.38 -19.08
N TYR A 132 -13.08 5.37 -18.36
CA TYR A 132 -13.25 5.32 -16.90
C TYR A 132 -12.03 5.71 -16.06
N SER A 133 -12.32 6.32 -14.91
CA SER A 133 -11.39 6.80 -13.90
C SER A 133 -12.04 6.79 -12.51
N GLY A 134 -11.58 5.91 -11.61
CA GLY A 134 -12.03 5.78 -10.23
C GLY A 134 -12.47 4.39 -9.80
N TRP A 135 -13.35 4.34 -8.79
CA TRP A 135 -13.88 3.12 -8.20
C TRP A 135 -14.86 2.43 -9.15
N VAL A 136 -14.48 1.31 -9.77
CA VAL A 136 -15.33 0.58 -10.73
C VAL A 136 -16.39 -0.26 -10.00
N LEU A 137 -15.92 -1.13 -9.10
CA LEU A 137 -16.69 -2.15 -8.39
C LEU A 137 -16.20 -2.22 -6.95
N TYR A 138 -17.12 -2.41 -6.01
CA TYR A 138 -16.74 -2.73 -4.63
C TYR A 138 -17.80 -3.54 -3.90
N THR A 139 -17.37 -4.22 -2.83
CA THR A 139 -18.26 -4.73 -1.77
C THR A 139 -18.02 -3.95 -0.49
N SER A 140 -19.09 -3.45 0.16
CA SER A 140 -18.95 -2.76 1.44
C SER A 140 -20.12 -3.00 2.40
N TYR A 141 -19.94 -2.65 3.67
CA TYR A 141 -21.06 -2.42 4.59
C TYR A 141 -20.69 -1.39 5.67
N SER A 142 -21.70 -0.69 6.18
CA SER A 142 -21.58 0.19 7.34
C SER A 142 -21.83 -0.58 8.63
N SER A 143 -20.88 -0.52 9.57
CA SER A 143 -20.96 -1.12 10.88
C SER A 143 -21.54 -0.14 11.91
N ASN A 144 -22.43 -0.64 12.79
CA ASN A 144 -22.86 0.10 13.98
C ASN A 144 -21.86 0.02 15.15
N LYS A 145 -20.78 -0.75 14.99
CA LYS A 145 -19.63 -0.85 15.91
C LYS A 145 -18.38 -0.26 15.27
N ALA A 146 -17.52 0.35 16.09
CA ALA A 146 -16.14 0.61 15.71
C ALA A 146 -15.45 -0.71 15.29
N ILE A 147 -14.74 -0.68 14.18
CA ILE A 147 -13.96 -1.79 13.65
C ILE A 147 -12.54 -1.71 14.23
N GLY A 148 -11.95 -2.86 14.53
CA GLY A 148 -10.59 -3.00 15.05
C GLY A 148 -9.62 -3.63 14.05
N ARG A 149 -10.13 -4.43 13.09
CA ARG A 149 -9.32 -5.10 12.07
C ARG A 149 -10.13 -5.55 10.86
N ILE A 150 -9.52 -5.52 9.67
CA ILE A 150 -9.89 -6.33 8.50
C ILE A 150 -8.65 -7.07 7.99
N VAL A 151 -8.81 -8.35 7.68
CA VAL A 151 -7.80 -9.17 7.01
C VAL A 151 -8.42 -9.93 5.85
N ALA A 152 -7.74 -10.00 4.70
CA ALA A 152 -8.19 -10.72 3.51
C ALA A 152 -7.00 -11.29 2.73
N ASN A 153 -7.25 -12.35 1.95
CA ASN A 153 -6.27 -12.94 1.04
C ASN A 153 -6.76 -12.82 -0.40
N TRP A 154 -5.87 -12.53 -1.35
CA TRP A 154 -6.16 -12.58 -2.78
C TRP A 154 -4.96 -13.11 -3.57
N THR A 155 -5.13 -13.36 -4.85
CA THR A 155 -4.04 -13.80 -5.74
C THR A 155 -3.80 -12.71 -6.79
N VAL A 156 -2.54 -12.43 -7.11
CA VAL A 156 -2.20 -11.50 -8.20
C VAL A 156 -2.78 -12.02 -9.52
N PRO A 157 -3.67 -11.26 -10.19
CA PRO A 157 -4.33 -11.70 -11.41
C PRO A 157 -3.36 -11.70 -12.61
N ALA A 158 -3.81 -12.19 -13.75
CA ALA A 158 -3.04 -12.00 -14.99
C ALA A 158 -2.88 -10.50 -15.31
N ALA A 159 -1.74 -10.10 -15.87
CA ALA A 159 -1.59 -8.75 -16.43
C ALA A 159 -2.67 -8.46 -17.50
N PRO A 160 -3.02 -7.18 -17.75
CA PRO A 160 -3.88 -6.79 -18.86
C PRO A 160 -3.39 -7.35 -20.21
N THR A 161 -4.32 -7.79 -21.05
CA THR A 161 -4.00 -8.27 -22.40
C THR A 161 -3.67 -7.11 -23.36
N SER A 162 -4.12 -5.89 -23.04
CA SER A 162 -3.71 -4.64 -23.67
C SER A 162 -3.05 -3.72 -22.63
N ALA A 163 -1.72 -3.78 -22.52
CA ALA A 163 -0.94 -3.02 -21.55
C ALA A 163 -0.54 -1.61 -22.06
N GLY A 164 -1.49 -0.67 -22.02
CA GLY A 164 -1.25 0.76 -22.20
C GLY A 164 -0.58 1.41 -20.99
N SER A 165 -0.94 2.66 -20.70
CA SER A 165 -0.49 3.40 -19.51
C SER A 165 -1.50 3.37 -18.36
N GLN A 166 -2.59 2.61 -18.48
CA GLN A 166 -3.63 2.55 -17.44
C GLN A 166 -3.06 2.11 -16.09
N VAL A 167 -3.74 2.48 -15.02
CA VAL A 167 -3.44 2.04 -13.65
C VAL A 167 -4.66 1.30 -13.11
N VAL A 168 -4.45 0.18 -12.42
CA VAL A 168 -5.52 -0.64 -11.83
C VAL A 168 -5.15 -1.02 -10.41
N TYR A 169 -6.00 -0.73 -9.45
CA TYR A 169 -5.81 -1.01 -8.03
C TYR A 169 -6.86 -1.99 -7.49
N PHE A 170 -6.41 -2.86 -6.60
CA PHE A 170 -7.20 -3.86 -5.89
C PHE A 170 -6.85 -3.81 -4.39
N PHE A 171 -7.84 -3.59 -3.54
CA PHE A 171 -7.67 -3.54 -2.08
C PHE A 171 -8.97 -3.90 -1.33
N PRO A 172 -8.90 -4.55 -0.15
CA PRO A 172 -9.89 -4.35 0.92
C PRO A 172 -9.60 -3.00 1.63
N GLY A 173 -10.51 -2.51 2.47
CA GLY A 173 -10.26 -1.21 3.12
C GLY A 173 -11.17 -0.88 4.31
N LEU A 174 -10.81 0.18 5.03
CA LEU A 174 -11.60 0.77 6.11
C LEU A 174 -11.68 2.29 5.96
N GLU A 175 -12.88 2.84 6.16
CA GLU A 175 -13.18 4.28 6.22
C GLU A 175 -14.08 4.63 7.43
N GLN A 176 -14.34 5.93 7.61
CA GLN A 176 -15.21 6.49 8.66
C GLN A 176 -16.52 7.03 8.06
N LEU A 177 -17.63 6.80 8.75
CA LEU A 177 -18.94 7.36 8.48
C LEU A 177 -19.46 8.15 9.69
N PRO A 178 -20.25 9.22 9.48
CA PRO A 178 -20.77 9.68 8.19
C PRO A 178 -19.79 10.51 7.35
N ASN A 179 -18.68 10.98 7.95
CA ASN A 179 -17.71 11.85 7.31
C ASN A 179 -16.40 11.10 7.08
N VAL A 180 -16.10 10.76 5.82
CA VAL A 180 -14.83 10.15 5.42
C VAL A 180 -13.72 11.18 5.59
N GLN A 181 -12.71 10.83 6.38
CA GLN A 181 -11.46 11.59 6.55
C GLN A 181 -10.26 10.80 6.04
N SER A 182 -10.31 9.47 6.15
CA SER A 182 -9.29 8.60 5.60
C SER A 182 -9.73 7.20 5.21
N ILE A 183 -9.09 6.66 4.19
CA ILE A 183 -9.14 5.24 3.82
C ILE A 183 -7.81 4.54 4.15
N LEU A 184 -7.89 3.42 4.87
CA LEU A 184 -6.73 2.57 5.19
C LEU A 184 -6.80 1.29 4.35
N GLN A 185 -5.84 1.10 3.44
CA GLN A 185 -5.92 0.09 2.39
C GLN A 185 -4.57 -0.59 2.07
N PRO A 186 -4.47 -1.93 2.11
CA PRO A 186 -3.35 -2.69 1.54
C PRO A 186 -3.62 -2.94 0.04
N VAL A 187 -2.87 -2.26 -0.81
CA VAL A 187 -3.15 -2.12 -2.25
C VAL A 187 -2.23 -2.96 -3.11
N LEU A 188 -2.82 -3.78 -3.98
CA LEU A 188 -2.18 -4.32 -5.17
C LEU A 188 -2.46 -3.39 -6.36
N GLY A 189 -1.42 -2.86 -7.00
CA GLY A 189 -1.53 -1.98 -8.17
C GLY A 189 -0.82 -2.53 -9.41
N TRP A 190 -1.49 -2.49 -10.56
CA TRP A 190 -0.88 -2.62 -11.88
C TRP A 190 -0.41 -1.25 -12.36
N ASN A 191 0.85 -1.15 -12.79
CA ASN A 191 1.44 0.06 -13.34
C ASN A 191 1.24 1.28 -12.41
N GLY A 192 1.27 1.08 -11.09
CA GLY A 192 1.20 2.18 -10.12
C GLY A 192 2.50 2.99 -10.09
N TYR A 193 3.62 2.39 -10.49
CA TYR A 193 4.97 2.97 -10.42
C TYR A 193 5.65 3.03 -11.81
N ASN A 194 4.85 3.36 -12.84
CA ASN A 194 5.25 3.54 -14.23
C ASN A 194 6.11 2.41 -14.83
N ASP A 195 5.93 1.19 -14.32
CA ASP A 195 6.78 0.02 -14.58
C ASP A 195 6.05 -1.10 -15.33
N LYS A 196 4.75 -0.93 -15.62
CA LYS A 196 3.86 -1.96 -16.19
C LYS A 196 3.99 -3.31 -15.49
N ALA A 197 4.07 -3.29 -14.15
CA ALA A 197 4.13 -4.49 -13.32
C ALA A 197 3.09 -4.46 -12.20
N TRP A 198 2.93 -5.58 -11.51
CA TRP A 198 2.16 -5.66 -10.26
C TRP A 198 3.05 -5.31 -9.07
N THR A 199 2.56 -4.41 -8.23
CA THR A 199 3.24 -3.93 -7.02
C THR A 199 2.27 -3.85 -5.86
N MET A 200 2.69 -4.29 -4.68
CA MET A 200 1.97 -4.15 -3.42
C MET A 200 2.54 -3.00 -2.59
N ALA A 201 1.67 -2.15 -2.04
CA ALA A 201 2.01 -1.09 -1.08
C ALA A 201 0.84 -0.86 -0.11
N SER A 202 1.11 -0.30 1.06
CA SER A 202 0.07 0.04 2.04
C SER A 202 -0.18 1.54 2.03
N TRP A 203 -1.43 2.00 1.92
CA TRP A 203 -1.78 3.40 1.66
C TRP A 203 -2.75 3.99 2.71
N ASN A 204 -2.59 5.29 2.99
CA ASN A 204 -3.54 6.10 3.77
C ASN A 204 -3.72 7.50 3.17
N CYS A 205 -4.92 8.06 3.25
CA CYS A 205 -5.32 9.30 2.59
C CYS A 205 -6.71 9.73 3.07
N CYS A 206 -7.06 11.01 3.29
CA CYS A 206 -6.24 12.22 3.10
C CYS A 206 -6.66 13.35 4.03
N VAL A 207 -5.90 13.54 5.11
CA VAL A 207 -5.99 14.76 5.91
C VAL A 207 -5.02 15.80 5.36
N SER A 208 -5.48 17.06 5.26
CA SER A 208 -4.70 18.19 4.74
C SER A 208 -4.09 17.95 3.35
N GLY A 209 -4.83 17.30 2.44
CA GLY A 209 -4.42 17.06 1.06
C GLY A 209 -3.20 16.16 0.87
N THR A 210 -2.74 15.46 1.92
CA THR A 210 -1.56 14.58 1.89
C THR A 210 -1.98 13.12 1.88
N THR A 211 -1.33 12.30 1.04
CA THR A 211 -1.46 10.83 1.07
C THR A 211 -0.12 10.19 1.43
N TYR A 212 -0.17 9.10 2.18
CA TYR A 212 0.97 8.36 2.68
C TYR A 212 0.96 6.95 2.11
N HIS A 213 2.14 6.42 1.78
CA HIS A 213 2.30 5.01 1.41
C HIS A 213 3.55 4.38 2.01
N SER A 214 3.55 3.07 2.20
CA SER A 214 4.76 2.32 2.52
C SER A 214 5.65 2.07 1.30
N SER A 215 6.87 1.61 1.51
CA SER A 215 7.79 1.21 0.43
C SER A 215 7.19 0.09 -0.43
N PRO A 216 7.10 0.24 -1.76
CA PRO A 216 6.48 -0.76 -2.63
C PRO A 216 7.28 -2.06 -2.72
N ILE A 217 6.57 -3.20 -2.79
CA ILE A 217 7.15 -4.52 -3.10
C ILE A 217 6.59 -5.03 -4.43
N LYS A 218 7.47 -5.43 -5.35
CA LYS A 218 7.09 -6.07 -6.62
C LYS A 218 6.55 -7.48 -6.37
N VAL A 219 5.45 -7.83 -7.03
CA VAL A 219 4.79 -9.14 -6.98
C VAL A 219 4.47 -9.62 -8.41
N SER A 220 4.21 -10.91 -8.59
CA SER A 220 4.02 -11.57 -9.88
C SER A 220 2.67 -12.28 -9.97
N LYS A 221 2.17 -12.47 -11.20
CA LYS A 221 0.95 -13.25 -11.46
C LYS A 221 0.99 -14.59 -10.72
N GLY A 222 -0.03 -14.88 -9.91
CA GLY A 222 -0.16 -16.13 -9.17
C GLY A 222 0.29 -16.07 -7.71
N ASP A 223 1.08 -15.07 -7.32
CA ASP A 223 1.53 -14.85 -5.94
C ASP A 223 0.34 -14.65 -5.00
N LYS A 224 0.49 -15.15 -3.78
CA LYS A 224 -0.56 -15.19 -2.75
C LYS A 224 -0.39 -14.03 -1.80
N LEU A 225 -1.34 -13.10 -1.85
CA LEU A 225 -1.27 -11.85 -1.10
C LEU A 225 -2.16 -11.90 0.13
N LEU A 226 -1.69 -11.31 1.22
CA LEU A 226 -2.42 -11.06 2.44
C LEU A 226 -2.35 -9.56 2.78
N GLY A 227 -3.52 -8.94 2.93
CA GLY A 227 -3.68 -7.60 3.45
C GLY A 227 -4.27 -7.66 4.85
N ASP A 228 -3.65 -6.99 5.81
CA ASP A 228 -4.07 -6.97 7.22
C ASP A 228 -3.99 -5.54 7.77
N THR A 229 -5.16 -4.93 8.00
CA THR A 229 -5.29 -3.57 8.54
C THR A 229 -5.87 -3.65 9.95
N TYR A 230 -5.14 -3.22 10.96
CA TYR A 230 -5.53 -3.39 12.37
C TYR A 230 -5.04 -2.28 13.32
N SER A 231 -5.82 -2.07 14.39
CA SER A 231 -5.46 -1.26 15.55
C SER A 231 -4.26 -1.87 16.28
N THR A 232 -3.20 -1.10 16.56
CA THR A 232 -2.04 -1.63 17.29
C THR A 232 -2.21 -1.59 18.82
N CYS A 233 -3.37 -1.14 19.32
CA CYS A 233 -3.68 -1.05 20.74
C CYS A 233 -4.43 -2.30 21.23
N ALA A 234 -4.57 -2.43 22.56
CA ALA A 234 -5.36 -3.50 23.17
C ALA A 234 -6.84 -3.45 22.73
N PRO A 235 -7.56 -4.59 22.72
CA PRO A 235 -8.98 -4.63 22.39
C PRO A 235 -9.81 -3.65 23.24
N GLY A 236 -10.73 -2.94 22.59
CA GLY A 236 -11.59 -1.92 23.18
C GLY A 236 -10.95 -0.53 23.28
N VAL A 237 -9.65 -0.39 23.00
CA VAL A 237 -8.92 0.89 23.13
C VAL A 237 -8.88 1.63 21.79
N SER A 238 -9.30 2.90 21.80
CA SER A 238 -9.11 3.81 20.66
C SER A 238 -7.63 4.04 20.41
N CYS A 239 -7.16 3.81 19.18
CA CYS A 239 -5.74 3.78 18.86
C CYS A 239 -5.33 4.87 17.88
N SER A 240 -4.31 5.65 18.25
CA SER A 240 -3.70 6.69 17.42
C SER A 240 -2.71 6.15 16.39
N VAL A 241 -2.36 4.86 16.45
CA VAL A 241 -1.52 4.19 15.46
C VAL A 241 -2.19 2.88 15.04
N TRP A 242 -2.35 2.73 13.74
CA TRP A 242 -2.82 1.53 13.07
C TRP A 242 -1.70 1.01 12.18
N ALA A 243 -1.68 -0.30 11.96
CA ALA A 243 -0.83 -0.94 10.99
C ALA A 243 -1.67 -1.38 9.79
N ILE A 244 -1.22 -1.04 8.60
CA ILE A 244 -1.66 -1.64 7.34
C ILE A 244 -0.49 -2.46 6.84
N VAL A 245 -0.66 -3.77 6.73
CA VAL A 245 0.38 -4.72 6.32
C VAL A 245 0.00 -5.33 4.98
N SER A 246 0.85 -5.16 3.98
CA SER A 246 0.72 -5.76 2.65
C SER A 246 1.81 -6.82 2.48
N THR A 247 1.44 -8.10 2.48
CA THR A 247 2.38 -9.24 2.43
C THR A 247 2.16 -10.09 1.20
N ASP A 248 3.25 -10.42 0.50
CA ASP A 248 3.35 -11.54 -0.43
C ASP A 248 3.76 -12.80 0.34
N THR A 249 2.80 -13.68 0.56
CA THR A 249 2.98 -14.94 1.30
C THR A 249 3.63 -16.05 0.46
N THR A 250 3.81 -15.85 -0.85
CA THR A 250 4.51 -16.81 -1.73
C THR A 250 6.02 -16.72 -1.58
N ASN A 251 6.56 -15.52 -1.37
CA ASN A 251 8.00 -15.29 -1.18
C ASN A 251 8.38 -14.68 0.19
N GLY A 252 7.40 -14.37 1.04
CA GLY A 252 7.59 -13.84 2.39
C GLY A 252 7.91 -12.35 2.45
N ARG A 253 7.88 -11.61 1.33
CA ARG A 253 8.10 -10.16 1.32
C ARG A 253 6.89 -9.44 1.91
N SER A 254 7.14 -8.41 2.71
CA SER A 254 6.09 -7.61 3.32
C SER A 254 6.48 -6.14 3.33
N THR A 255 5.47 -5.27 3.34
CA THR A 255 5.59 -3.84 3.56
C THR A 255 4.50 -3.39 4.53
N THR A 256 4.74 -2.32 5.28
CA THR A 256 3.83 -1.86 6.33
C THR A 256 3.79 -0.35 6.38
N LEU A 257 2.59 0.21 6.42
CA LEU A 257 2.35 1.61 6.77
C LEU A 257 1.82 1.67 8.21
N ARG A 258 2.54 2.37 9.10
CA ARG A 258 2.05 2.72 10.44
C ARG A 258 1.50 4.14 10.42
N THR A 259 0.22 4.31 10.73
CA THR A 259 -0.48 5.57 10.46
C THR A 259 -1.66 5.82 11.38
N ASN A 260 -2.18 7.04 11.41
CA ASN A 260 -3.36 7.40 12.18
C ASN A 260 -4.65 7.10 11.41
N PRO A 261 -5.74 6.63 12.05
CA PRO A 261 -7.02 6.40 11.40
C PRO A 261 -7.88 7.67 11.28
N TYR A 262 -7.44 8.78 11.88
CA TYR A 262 -8.06 10.11 12.02
C TYR A 262 -9.41 10.18 12.75
N ASN A 263 -10.27 9.17 12.60
CA ASN A 263 -11.48 9.00 13.39
C ASN A 263 -11.85 7.49 13.46
N THR A 264 -13.00 7.17 14.06
CA THR A 264 -13.48 5.80 14.23
C THR A 264 -13.78 5.15 12.88
N LEU A 265 -13.10 4.05 12.57
CA LEU A 265 -13.35 3.26 11.37
C LEU A 265 -14.60 2.39 11.57
N ASN A 266 -15.57 2.51 10.66
CA ASN A 266 -16.86 1.81 10.72
C ASN A 266 -17.47 1.53 9.35
N TRP A 267 -16.89 2.02 8.24
CA TRP A 267 -17.23 1.59 6.89
C TRP A 267 -16.17 0.61 6.40
N VAL A 268 -16.62 -0.55 5.94
CA VAL A 268 -15.74 -1.69 5.67
C VAL A 268 -15.89 -2.11 4.22
N PHE A 269 -14.76 -2.29 3.52
CA PHE A 269 -14.71 -2.74 2.14
C PHE A 269 -14.08 -4.14 2.06
N GLY A 270 -14.86 -5.12 1.58
CA GLY A 270 -14.42 -6.50 1.45
C GLY A 270 -13.53 -6.73 0.21
N GLY A 271 -13.65 -5.82 -0.75
CA GLY A 271 -12.82 -5.76 -1.95
C GLY A 271 -13.27 -4.61 -2.85
N VAL A 272 -12.29 -3.92 -3.44
CA VAL A 272 -12.46 -2.81 -4.38
C VAL A 272 -11.70 -3.12 -5.67
N LEU A 273 -12.22 -2.63 -6.78
CA LEU A 273 -11.50 -2.41 -8.04
C LEU A 273 -11.58 -0.91 -8.32
N GLU A 274 -10.42 -0.27 -8.39
CA GLU A 274 -10.26 1.13 -8.78
C GLU A 274 -9.35 1.17 -10.02
N ALA A 275 -9.65 2.00 -11.03
CA ALA A 275 -8.87 2.02 -12.26
C ALA A 275 -8.87 3.38 -12.95
N TYR A 276 -7.79 3.69 -13.64
CA TYR A 276 -7.51 4.98 -14.26
C TYR A 276 -7.04 4.80 -15.70
N GLY A 277 -7.63 5.57 -16.62
CA GLY A 277 -7.25 5.53 -18.03
C GLY A 277 -7.72 4.26 -18.75
N ILE A 278 -8.90 3.73 -18.40
CA ILE A 278 -9.49 2.55 -19.05
C ILE A 278 -10.38 3.00 -20.22
N GLY A 279 -9.99 2.66 -21.45
CA GLY A 279 -10.80 2.85 -22.66
C GLY A 279 -11.39 1.55 -23.23
N THR A 280 -10.82 0.40 -22.89
CA THR A 280 -11.27 -0.94 -23.34
C THR A 280 -11.14 -1.97 -22.23
N CYS A 281 -11.99 -3.00 -22.23
CA CYS A 281 -11.98 -4.03 -21.18
C CYS A 281 -10.66 -4.82 -21.10
N SER A 282 -9.93 -4.96 -22.21
CA SER A 282 -8.61 -5.60 -22.26
C SER A 282 -7.50 -4.84 -21.50
N GLN A 283 -7.78 -3.63 -21.03
CA GLN A 283 -6.87 -2.84 -20.18
C GLN A 283 -7.01 -3.15 -18.68
N TYR A 284 -8.10 -3.78 -18.25
CA TYR A 284 -8.16 -4.39 -16.91
C TYR A 284 -7.31 -5.68 -16.87
N ALA A 285 -7.11 -6.24 -15.67
CA ALA A 285 -6.33 -7.47 -15.50
C ALA A 285 -6.96 -8.67 -16.22
N GLY A 286 -6.16 -9.63 -16.72
CA GLY A 286 -6.65 -10.75 -17.53
C GLY A 286 -7.48 -11.81 -16.79
N SER A 287 -7.98 -11.53 -15.58
CA SER A 287 -8.79 -12.45 -14.76
C SER A 287 -9.48 -11.71 -13.61
N PRO A 288 -10.73 -12.08 -13.21
CA PRO A 288 -11.40 -11.53 -12.03
C PRO A 288 -10.55 -11.58 -10.76
N ILE A 289 -10.73 -10.58 -9.89
CA ILE A 289 -10.09 -10.56 -8.57
C ILE A 289 -10.97 -11.29 -7.56
N ASN A 290 -10.35 -12.13 -6.73
CA ASN A 290 -11.03 -12.93 -5.71
C ASN A 290 -10.39 -12.68 -4.35
N TYR A 291 -11.11 -11.95 -3.50
CA TYR A 291 -10.81 -11.81 -2.08
C TYR A 291 -11.43 -12.98 -1.32
N THR A 292 -10.63 -13.60 -0.46
CA THR A 292 -10.93 -14.86 0.23
C THR A 292 -10.45 -14.81 1.67
N ASN A 293 -11.04 -15.65 2.53
CA ASN A 293 -10.78 -15.65 3.96
C ASN A 293 -10.91 -14.24 4.59
N ILE A 294 -11.84 -13.43 4.08
CA ILE A 294 -12.12 -12.10 4.62
C ILE A 294 -12.63 -12.28 6.05
N LYS A 295 -11.97 -11.61 7.00
CA LYS A 295 -12.40 -11.56 8.40
C LYS A 295 -12.35 -10.13 8.87
N VAL A 296 -13.44 -9.69 9.48
CA VAL A 296 -13.58 -8.36 10.08
C VAL A 296 -13.77 -8.55 11.58
N TYR A 297 -13.12 -7.73 12.39
CA TYR A 297 -13.23 -7.75 13.85
C TYR A 297 -13.65 -6.36 14.34
N ASP A 298 -14.57 -6.31 15.30
CA ASP A 298 -14.86 -5.06 15.99
C ASP A 298 -13.68 -4.61 16.86
N ILE A 299 -13.74 -3.39 17.41
CA ILE A 299 -12.65 -2.82 18.22
C ILE A 299 -12.32 -3.67 19.45
N ASN A 300 -13.26 -4.50 19.95
CA ASN A 300 -13.05 -5.44 21.05
C ASN A 300 -12.46 -6.78 20.58
N ASN A 301 -11.97 -6.85 19.34
CA ASN A 301 -11.44 -8.04 18.69
C ASN A 301 -12.46 -9.21 18.57
N VAL A 302 -13.76 -8.90 18.56
CA VAL A 302 -14.82 -9.89 18.31
C VAL A 302 -15.04 -9.97 16.81
N GLN A 303 -14.92 -11.17 16.24
CA GLN A 303 -15.12 -11.37 14.80
C GLN A 303 -16.59 -11.13 14.40
N VAL A 304 -16.80 -10.35 13.35
CA VAL A 304 -18.10 -10.19 12.69
C VAL A 304 -18.39 -11.49 11.93
N ALA A 305 -19.34 -12.29 12.44
CA ALA A 305 -19.58 -13.65 11.94
C ALA A 305 -20.15 -13.70 10.50
N SER A 306 -21.00 -12.72 10.13
CA SER A 306 -21.59 -12.63 8.80
C SER A 306 -21.70 -11.15 8.37
N PRO A 307 -20.61 -10.57 7.84
CA PRO A 307 -20.64 -9.21 7.32
C PRO A 307 -21.68 -9.06 6.19
N PRO A 308 -22.60 -8.08 6.25
CA PRO A 308 -23.69 -7.93 5.28
C PRO A 308 -23.23 -7.16 4.03
N TRP A 309 -22.30 -7.75 3.27
CA TRP A 309 -21.71 -7.12 2.08
C TRP A 309 -22.76 -6.70 1.05
N GLN A 310 -22.74 -5.42 0.67
CA GLN A 310 -23.47 -4.87 -0.46
C GLN A 310 -22.50 -4.64 -1.62
N GLY A 311 -22.82 -5.20 -2.79
CA GLY A 311 -22.07 -4.93 -4.02
C GLY A 311 -22.53 -3.64 -4.69
N THR A 312 -21.61 -2.84 -5.20
CA THR A 312 -21.92 -1.62 -5.97
C THR A 312 -21.09 -1.58 -7.25
N ASN A 313 -21.78 -1.42 -8.38
CA ASN A 313 -21.20 -1.11 -9.68
C ASN A 313 -21.38 0.38 -9.96
N VAL A 314 -20.29 1.13 -9.93
CA VAL A 314 -20.27 2.59 -10.10
C VAL A 314 -20.36 2.98 -11.57
N ILE A 315 -19.95 2.09 -12.49
CA ILE A 315 -19.99 2.35 -13.93
C ILE A 315 -21.43 2.54 -14.42
N GLY A 316 -22.38 1.75 -13.88
CA GLY A 316 -23.76 1.76 -14.32
C GLY A 316 -23.86 1.53 -15.84
N SER A 317 -24.30 2.55 -16.59
CA SER A 317 -24.39 2.55 -18.05
C SER A 317 -23.20 3.22 -18.77
N GLY A 318 -22.14 3.62 -18.05
CA GLY A 318 -20.93 4.24 -18.61
C GLY A 318 -20.06 3.30 -19.47
N SER A 319 -19.04 3.85 -20.11
CA SER A 319 -18.13 3.11 -21.00
C SER A 319 -16.71 2.96 -20.40
N PRO A 320 -16.00 1.84 -20.65
CA PRO A 320 -16.45 0.66 -21.39
C PRO A 320 -17.36 -0.27 -20.55
N GLN A 321 -18.27 -0.97 -21.22
CA GLN A 321 -19.12 -2.01 -20.61
C GLN A 321 -18.44 -3.37 -20.70
N CYS A 322 -18.05 -3.90 -19.54
CA CYS A 322 -17.18 -5.08 -19.45
C CYS A 322 -17.84 -6.25 -18.71
N ASN A 323 -19.16 -6.45 -18.85
CA ASN A 323 -19.90 -7.51 -18.17
C ASN A 323 -19.70 -7.52 -16.63
N TYR A 324 -19.64 -6.33 -16.05
CA TYR A 324 -19.34 -6.10 -14.64
C TYR A 324 -20.23 -6.92 -13.70
N HIS A 325 -19.60 -7.72 -12.83
CA HIS A 325 -20.31 -8.60 -11.91
C HIS A 325 -19.63 -8.62 -10.53
N ILE A 326 -20.45 -8.68 -9.48
CA ILE A 326 -20.01 -8.71 -8.09
C ILE A 326 -20.71 -9.87 -7.39
N ALA A 327 -19.93 -10.75 -6.75
CA ALA A 327 -20.44 -11.77 -5.84
C ALA A 327 -19.76 -11.64 -4.48
N ALA A 328 -20.50 -11.91 -3.40
CA ALA A 328 -19.96 -11.91 -2.05
C ALA A 328 -20.58 -13.01 -1.19
N THR A 329 -19.79 -13.52 -0.25
CA THR A 329 -20.25 -14.32 0.89
C THR A 329 -19.67 -13.70 2.16
N ALA A 330 -20.02 -14.21 3.36
CA ALA A 330 -19.47 -13.69 4.61
C ALA A 330 -17.93 -13.56 4.62
N SER A 331 -17.21 -14.44 3.91
CA SER A 331 -15.73 -14.50 3.88
C SER A 331 -15.09 -14.36 2.49
N THR A 332 -15.87 -14.02 1.45
CA THR A 332 -15.35 -13.84 0.08
C THR A 332 -15.98 -12.65 -0.65
N ALA A 333 -15.23 -12.05 -1.57
CA ALA A 333 -15.72 -11.08 -2.53
C ALA A 333 -15.04 -11.30 -3.89
N THR A 334 -15.81 -11.38 -4.96
CA THR A 334 -15.34 -11.57 -6.34
C THR A 334 -15.81 -10.38 -7.18
N LEU A 335 -14.87 -9.71 -7.85
CA LEU A 335 -15.16 -8.62 -8.78
C LEU A 335 -14.70 -9.04 -10.19
N SER A 336 -15.64 -9.10 -11.13
CA SER A 336 -15.42 -9.47 -12.53
C SER A 336 -15.78 -8.32 -13.47
N TYR A 337 -15.09 -8.29 -14.59
CA TYR A 337 -15.10 -7.28 -15.67
C TYR A 337 -14.49 -7.94 -16.93
#